data_AF-A0A518AU68-F1
#
_entry.id   AF-A0A518AU68-F1
#
_cell.length_a   1.000
_cell.length_b   1.000
_cell.length_c   1.000
_cell.angle_alpha   90.00
_cell.angle_beta   90.00
_cell.angle_gamma   90.00
#
_symmetry.space_group_name_H-M   'P 1'
#
loop_
_entity.id
_entity.type
_entity.pdbx_description
1 polymer ?
#
loop_
_entity_poly.entity_id
_entity_poly.type
_entity_poly.pdbx_seq_one_letter_code
_entity_poly.pdbx_strand_id
1 'polypeptide(L)'
;MIQTYSTSMLHPRPSRAGVTLAEVLISMAILSIGLLGAAAMFPVGSYYMLKADIADNGAAIAQAAFAELVAKGQLSPENWSYYNGETSWSMGNSMRNWMATADRSNESVYQRNLNRDQGFVYVIDPLGTAAGIRDGLNTNGLLMAPYAADVSDPVSIAGGAGDRDRWKVFEDLWPVRRCSSLSTAINGVPNEAAASRMFKSGDDMNFVPSDEDGATVQRMLGDFNGDGIIDTNSGSEAPLARESKGNYSWIAMVAPTQSDAREALALNPSAYYYDVSVVVFYKRALGSLQLSERLVAGRVVSTGTGGGELLLTQLRSDAAQTTEPFAELKAGQWIMVSGPHPSSTPAEPLFFTQWYKVLAVDDTPTGNGFTDSNRQRLVGLRGPDWPWAAGAEIRVGLFPGAVAVHTKTMRIESLGEYQR
;
A
#
# COMPACT_ATOMS: atom_id res chain seq x y z
N MET A 1 3.97 -58.31 85.00
CA MET A 1 3.28 -58.05 83.73
C MET A 1 3.74 -56.68 83.23
N ILE A 2 4.38 -56.61 82.05
CA ILE A 2 4.21 -55.54 81.03
C ILE A 2 4.71 -54.13 81.47
N GLN A 3 5.58 -53.39 80.80
CA GLN A 3 6.07 -53.35 79.41
C GLN A 3 7.42 -52.59 79.45
N THR A 4 8.45 -53.15 78.83
CA THR A 4 9.76 -52.51 78.63
C THR A 4 9.65 -51.41 77.58
N TYR A 5 10.06 -50.18 77.94
CA TYR A 5 10.16 -49.07 77.00
C TYR A 5 11.26 -49.37 75.96
N SER A 6 10.84 -49.57 74.71
CA SER A 6 11.74 -49.72 73.56
C SER A 6 12.28 -48.34 73.18
N THR A 7 13.50 -48.05 73.62
CA THR A 7 14.26 -46.86 73.26
C THR A 7 14.59 -46.93 71.77
N SER A 8 13.79 -46.24 70.96
CA SER A 8 14.03 -46.03 69.53
C SER A 8 15.43 -45.41 69.34
N MET A 9 16.39 -46.24 68.93
CA MET A 9 17.71 -45.78 68.49
C MET A 9 17.52 -44.98 67.19
N LEU A 10 17.59 -43.65 67.29
CA LEU A 10 17.73 -42.75 66.14
C LEU A 10 19.02 -43.12 65.40
N HIS A 11 18.87 -43.77 64.24
CA HIS A 11 19.96 -44.03 63.32
C HIS A 11 20.61 -42.69 62.92
N PRO A 12 21.93 -42.50 63.10
CA PRO A 12 22.63 -41.31 62.63
C PRO A 12 22.49 -41.27 61.10
N ARG A 13 21.79 -40.24 60.60
CA ARG A 13 21.71 -39.98 59.16
C ARG A 13 23.13 -39.71 58.67
N PRO A 14 23.64 -40.44 57.65
CA PRO A 14 24.97 -40.19 57.12
C PRO A 14 25.08 -38.72 56.69
N SER A 15 26.08 -38.03 57.25
CA SER A 15 26.28 -36.60 57.07
C SER A 15 26.84 -36.32 55.68
N ARG A 16 26.14 -35.44 54.98
CA ARG A 16 26.60 -34.52 53.92
C ARG A 16 27.51 -35.17 52.86
N ALA A 17 26.86 -35.63 51.79
CA ALA A 17 27.50 -35.84 50.50
C ALA A 17 28.17 -34.53 50.06
N GLY A 18 29.47 -34.56 49.80
CA GLY A 18 30.16 -33.46 49.15
C GLY A 18 29.62 -33.29 47.72
N VAL A 19 29.33 -32.05 47.33
CA VAL A 19 28.97 -31.71 45.94
C VAL A 19 30.13 -32.13 45.05
N THR A 20 29.87 -32.97 44.06
CA THR A 20 30.93 -33.47 43.19
C THR A 20 31.32 -32.41 42.16
N LEU A 21 32.59 -32.37 41.75
CA LEU A 21 33.04 -31.48 40.67
C LEU A 21 32.20 -31.66 39.39
N ALA A 22 31.80 -32.90 39.09
CA ALA A 22 30.94 -33.23 37.96
C ALA A 22 29.55 -32.55 38.07
N GLU A 23 28.96 -32.52 39.26
CA GLU A 23 27.67 -31.87 39.52
C GLU A 23 27.74 -30.36 39.33
N VAL A 24 28.84 -29.72 39.74
CA VAL A 24 29.07 -28.28 39.49
C VAL A 24 29.24 -28.00 38.00
N LEU A 25 30.04 -28.81 37.29
CA LEU A 25 30.25 -28.64 35.85
C LEU A 25 28.96 -28.84 35.05
N ILE A 26 28.16 -29.85 35.38
CA ILE A 26 26.85 -30.07 34.76
C ILE A 26 25.92 -28.88 35.06
N SER A 27 25.93 -28.39 36.30
CA SER A 27 25.13 -27.21 36.69
C SER A 27 25.53 -25.95 35.92
N MET A 28 26.84 -25.69 35.78
CA MET A 28 27.35 -24.57 34.99
C MET A 28 27.03 -24.73 33.49
N ALA A 29 27.10 -25.94 32.95
CA ALA A 29 26.74 -26.24 31.57
C ALA A 29 25.25 -25.99 31.31
N ILE A 30 24.36 -26.50 32.17
CA ILE A 30 22.90 -26.27 32.06
C ILE A 30 22.59 -24.77 32.19
N LEU A 31 23.22 -24.07 33.13
CA LEU A 31 23.05 -22.62 33.30
C LEU A 31 23.50 -21.86 32.05
N SER A 32 24.65 -22.22 31.48
CA SER A 32 25.19 -21.57 30.27
C SER A 32 24.26 -21.79 29.07
N ILE A 33 23.75 -23.00 28.87
CA ILE A 33 22.79 -23.32 27.80
C ILE A 33 21.48 -22.55 28.02
N GLY A 34 20.99 -22.47 29.27
CA GLY A 34 19.79 -21.70 29.62
C GLY A 34 19.94 -20.20 29.34
N LEU A 35 21.05 -19.60 29.75
CA LEU A 35 21.33 -18.19 29.49
C LEU A 35 21.53 -17.89 28.00
N LEU A 36 22.20 -18.79 27.26
CA LEU A 36 22.38 -18.65 25.82
C LEU A 36 21.05 -18.77 25.07
N GLY A 37 20.15 -19.66 25.50
CA GLY A 37 18.80 -19.78 24.97
C GLY A 37 17.96 -18.51 25.21
N ALA A 38 18.03 -17.93 26.41
CA ALA A 38 17.36 -16.66 26.71
C ALA A 38 17.94 -15.50 25.89
N ALA A 39 19.27 -15.41 25.76
CA ALA A 39 19.93 -14.37 24.98
C ALA A 39 19.56 -14.44 23.48
N ALA A 40 19.40 -15.64 22.93
CA ALA A 40 18.99 -15.85 21.54
C ALA A 40 17.56 -15.37 21.25
N MET A 41 16.69 -15.24 22.26
CA MET A 41 15.33 -14.73 22.10
C MET A 41 15.26 -13.21 21.99
N PHE A 42 16.26 -12.45 22.48
CA PHE A 42 16.20 -10.99 22.47
C PHE A 42 16.14 -10.37 21.06
N PRO A 43 16.97 -10.78 20.08
CA PRO A 43 16.88 -10.23 18.72
C PRO A 43 15.53 -10.53 18.06
N VAL A 44 14.98 -11.73 18.30
CA VAL A 44 13.69 -12.17 17.76
C VAL A 44 12.55 -11.36 18.38
N GLY A 45 12.55 -11.22 19.71
CA GLY A 45 11.56 -10.42 20.43
C GLY A 45 11.58 -8.94 20.00
N SER A 46 12.77 -8.35 19.87
CA SER A 46 12.93 -6.97 19.39
C SER A 46 12.40 -6.81 17.96
N TYR A 47 12.66 -7.76 17.07
CA TYR A 47 12.14 -7.74 15.70
C TYR A 47 10.60 -7.78 15.65
N TYR A 48 9.97 -8.64 16.44
CA TYR A 48 8.51 -8.72 16.48
C TYR A 48 7.87 -7.49 17.14
N MET A 49 8.50 -6.92 18.17
CA MET A 49 8.07 -5.67 18.78
C MET A 49 8.09 -4.52 17.76
N LEU A 50 9.18 -4.36 17.01
CA LEU A 50 9.26 -3.36 15.95
C LEU A 50 8.19 -3.56 14.87
N LYS A 51 7.90 -4.81 14.50
CA LYS A 51 6.82 -5.11 13.54
C LYS A 51 5.44 -4.80 14.10
N ALA A 52 5.20 -5.06 15.38
CA ALA A 52 3.96 -4.71 16.05
C ALA A 52 3.78 -3.19 16.08
N ASP A 53 4.82 -2.44 16.48
CA ASP A 53 4.81 -0.97 16.49
C ASP A 53 4.51 -0.40 15.10
N ILE A 54 5.11 -0.94 14.03
CA ILE A 54 4.85 -0.50 12.66
C ILE A 54 3.39 -0.78 12.25
N ALA A 55 2.85 -1.93 12.64
CA ALA A 55 1.47 -2.30 12.32
C ALA A 55 0.45 -1.41 13.07
N ASP A 56 0.69 -1.16 14.36
CA ASP A 56 -0.19 -0.35 15.21
C ASP A 56 -0.17 1.12 14.76
N ASN A 57 1.01 1.69 14.52
CA ASN A 57 1.14 3.03 13.96
C ASN A 57 0.50 3.12 12.57
N GLY A 58 0.73 2.12 11.72
CA GLY A 58 0.12 2.05 10.39
C GLY A 58 -1.40 2.09 10.44
N ALA A 59 -2.02 1.38 11.38
CA ALA A 59 -3.47 1.37 11.56
C ALA A 59 -4.02 2.71 12.07
N ALA A 60 -3.36 3.31 13.07
CA ALA A 60 -3.74 4.63 13.61
C ALA A 60 -3.63 5.72 12.53
N ILE A 61 -2.53 5.75 11.79
CA ILE A 61 -2.29 6.69 10.69
C ILE A 61 -3.33 6.52 9.58
N ALA A 62 -3.69 5.28 9.22
CA ALA A 62 -4.73 5.04 8.22
C ALA A 62 -6.07 5.67 8.61
N GLN A 63 -6.47 5.57 9.88
CA GLN A 63 -7.71 6.18 10.37
C GLN A 63 -7.64 7.71 10.37
N ALA A 64 -6.51 8.28 10.82
CA ALA A 64 -6.29 9.72 10.81
C ALA A 64 -6.29 10.29 9.38
N ALA A 65 -5.57 9.64 8.47
CA ALA A 65 -5.54 10.00 7.05
C ALA A 65 -6.92 9.90 6.40
N PHE A 66 -7.73 8.91 6.78
CA PHE A 66 -9.12 8.81 6.32
C PHE A 66 -9.96 10.01 6.77
N ALA A 67 -9.85 10.39 8.04
CA ALA A 67 -10.55 11.57 8.56
C ALA A 67 -10.08 12.86 7.86
N GLU A 68 -8.78 12.97 7.60
CA GLU A 68 -8.19 14.10 6.89
C GLU A 68 -8.67 14.20 5.43
N LEU A 69 -8.72 13.09 4.70
CA LEU A 69 -9.25 13.03 3.33
C LEU A 69 -10.67 13.56 3.22
N VAL A 70 -11.53 13.16 4.17
CA VAL A 70 -12.93 13.60 4.24
C VAL A 70 -13.00 15.07 4.64
N ALA A 71 -12.33 15.46 5.72
CA ALA A 71 -12.37 16.83 6.25
C ALA A 71 -11.85 17.87 5.24
N LYS A 72 -10.87 17.50 4.41
CA LYS A 72 -10.29 18.37 3.38
C LYS A 72 -11.01 18.30 2.04
N GLY A 73 -12.07 17.48 1.89
CA GLY A 73 -12.75 17.27 0.61
C GLY A 73 -11.82 16.73 -0.49
N GLN A 74 -10.79 15.97 -0.12
CA GLN A 74 -9.83 15.41 -1.07
C GLN A 74 -10.42 14.24 -1.87
N LEU A 75 -11.51 13.64 -1.37
CA LEU A 75 -12.25 12.60 -2.09
C LEU A 75 -13.13 13.17 -3.21
N SER A 76 -13.41 14.47 -3.24
CA SER A 76 -14.27 15.07 -4.27
C SER A 76 -13.57 15.07 -5.64
N PRO A 77 -14.12 14.40 -6.68
CA PRO A 77 -13.46 14.26 -7.98
C PRO A 77 -13.15 15.58 -8.71
N GLU A 78 -13.91 16.62 -8.41
CA GLU A 78 -13.67 17.99 -8.89
C GLU A 78 -12.38 18.62 -8.35
N ASN A 79 -11.87 18.12 -7.21
CA ASN A 79 -10.58 18.51 -6.65
C ASN A 79 -9.41 17.64 -7.15
N TRP A 80 -9.66 16.70 -8.04
CA TRP A 80 -8.60 15.86 -8.59
C TRP A 80 -7.95 16.54 -9.80
N SER A 81 -6.67 16.32 -9.94
CA SER A 81 -5.88 16.70 -11.10
C SER A 81 -5.13 15.48 -11.58
N TYR A 82 -5.18 15.21 -12.87
CA TYR A 82 -4.45 14.11 -13.47
C TYR A 82 -3.84 14.59 -14.78
N TYR A 83 -2.78 13.90 -15.20
CA TYR A 83 -2.11 14.21 -16.45
C TYR A 83 -2.92 13.62 -17.61
N ASN A 84 -3.15 14.29 -18.74
CA ASN A 84 -4.03 13.75 -19.79
C ASN A 84 -3.30 13.16 -21.01
N GLY A 85 -1.96 13.08 -20.98
CA GLY A 85 -1.18 12.55 -22.10
C GLY A 85 -0.74 13.61 -23.12
N GLU A 86 -1.50 14.68 -23.31
CA GLU A 86 -1.40 15.52 -24.52
C GLU A 86 -0.44 16.71 -24.41
N THR A 87 -0.04 17.16 -23.20
CA THR A 87 1.03 18.15 -22.86
C THR A 87 0.68 18.97 -21.60
N SER A 88 -0.51 18.79 -21.02
CA SER A 88 -0.98 19.62 -19.91
C SER A 88 -1.62 18.81 -18.77
N TRP A 89 -1.51 19.36 -17.55
CA TRP A 89 -2.26 18.88 -16.41
C TRP A 89 -3.73 19.26 -16.59
N SER A 90 -4.59 18.26 -16.62
CA SER A 90 -6.04 18.45 -16.66
C SER A 90 -6.59 18.50 -15.24
N MET A 91 -7.32 19.56 -14.92
CA MET A 91 -8.07 19.66 -13.67
C MET A 91 -9.36 18.83 -13.76
N GLY A 92 -9.93 18.36 -12.66
CA GLY A 92 -11.16 17.57 -12.65
C GLY A 92 -12.36 18.25 -13.32
N ASN A 93 -12.35 19.59 -13.39
CA ASN A 93 -13.32 20.35 -14.19
C ASN A 93 -13.27 20.00 -15.69
N SER A 94 -12.12 19.58 -16.23
CA SER A 94 -12.03 19.07 -17.60
C SER A 94 -12.83 17.78 -17.77
N MET A 95 -12.90 16.90 -16.77
CA MET A 95 -13.74 15.70 -16.84
C MET A 95 -15.22 16.08 -16.91
N ARG A 96 -15.68 16.96 -16.02
CA ARG A 96 -17.06 17.47 -16.06
C ARG A 96 -17.36 18.21 -17.38
N ASN A 97 -16.46 19.07 -17.84
CA ASN A 97 -16.62 19.83 -19.08
C ASN A 97 -16.62 18.90 -20.29
N TRP A 98 -15.72 17.93 -20.33
CA TRP A 98 -15.66 16.91 -21.36
C TRP A 98 -16.98 16.15 -21.41
N MET A 99 -17.51 15.69 -20.26
CA MET A 99 -18.80 15.00 -20.21
C MET A 99 -20.01 15.88 -20.54
N ALA A 100 -19.94 17.19 -20.25
CA ALA A 100 -20.97 18.14 -20.63
C ALA A 100 -20.97 18.40 -22.14
N THR A 101 -19.79 18.34 -22.79
CA THR A 101 -19.63 18.54 -24.24
C THR A 101 -19.67 17.26 -25.05
N ALA A 102 -19.47 16.10 -24.43
CA ALA A 102 -19.45 14.82 -25.12
C ALA A 102 -20.84 14.55 -25.71
N ASP A 103 -20.88 14.31 -27.01
CA ASP A 103 -22.12 14.05 -27.72
C ASP A 103 -22.76 12.74 -27.24
N ARG A 104 -23.76 12.88 -26.36
CA ARG A 104 -24.57 11.75 -25.85
C ARG A 104 -25.40 11.07 -26.94
N SER A 105 -25.47 11.62 -28.15
CA SER A 105 -26.17 10.96 -29.26
C SER A 105 -25.52 9.63 -29.65
N ASN A 106 -24.25 9.41 -29.28
CA ASN A 106 -23.55 8.15 -29.48
C ASN A 106 -23.00 7.58 -28.16
N GLU A 107 -23.88 6.93 -27.41
CA GLU A 107 -23.58 6.25 -26.14
C GLU A 107 -22.34 5.34 -26.23
N SER A 108 -22.17 4.62 -27.35
CA SER A 108 -21.03 3.71 -27.52
C SER A 108 -19.67 4.43 -27.58
N VAL A 109 -19.62 5.63 -28.17
CA VAL A 109 -18.40 6.45 -28.25
C VAL A 109 -18.16 7.14 -26.91
N TYR A 110 -19.23 7.60 -26.25
CA TYR A 110 -19.17 8.18 -24.92
C TYR A 110 -18.56 7.20 -23.91
N GLN A 111 -19.13 5.99 -23.81
CA GLN A 111 -18.66 4.93 -22.92
C GLN A 111 -17.21 4.52 -23.20
N ARG A 112 -16.86 4.42 -24.49
CA ARG A 112 -15.50 4.10 -24.91
C ARG A 112 -14.49 5.14 -24.40
N ASN A 113 -14.75 6.41 -24.66
CA ASN A 113 -13.85 7.49 -24.24
C ASN A 113 -13.79 7.61 -22.71
N LEU A 114 -14.90 7.35 -22.01
CA LEU A 114 -14.91 7.33 -20.54
C LEU A 114 -13.99 6.21 -20.00
N ASN A 115 -14.06 5.01 -20.60
CA ASN A 115 -13.17 3.90 -20.25
C ASN A 115 -11.71 4.22 -20.53
N ARG A 116 -11.42 4.77 -21.71
CA ARG A 116 -10.06 5.06 -22.16
C ARG A 116 -9.43 6.20 -21.36
N ASP A 117 -10.13 7.33 -21.25
CA ASP A 117 -9.49 8.60 -20.87
C ASP A 117 -9.59 8.87 -19.37
N GLN A 118 -10.68 8.45 -18.72
CA GLN A 118 -10.92 8.74 -17.31
C GLN A 118 -10.47 7.59 -16.39
N GLY A 119 -10.41 6.36 -16.91
CA GLY A 119 -10.10 5.16 -16.13
C GLY A 119 -11.22 4.77 -15.16
N PHE A 120 -10.95 3.77 -14.33
CA PHE A 120 -11.94 3.12 -13.47
C PHE A 120 -11.69 3.34 -11.99
N VAL A 121 -10.42 3.32 -11.59
CA VAL A 121 -10.00 3.42 -10.20
C VAL A 121 -9.03 4.59 -10.12
N TYR A 122 -9.17 5.41 -9.09
CA TYR A 122 -8.34 6.60 -8.90
C TYR A 122 -7.50 6.45 -7.64
N VAL A 123 -6.20 6.64 -7.78
CA VAL A 123 -5.22 6.63 -6.69
C VAL A 123 -4.76 8.05 -6.45
N ILE A 124 -5.17 8.64 -5.33
CA ILE A 124 -4.76 9.97 -4.90
C ILE A 124 -3.37 9.85 -4.25
N ASP A 125 -2.34 10.31 -4.97
CA ASP A 125 -0.95 10.23 -4.53
C ASP A 125 -0.11 11.42 -5.04
N PRO A 126 -0.26 12.61 -4.43
CA PRO A 126 0.52 13.77 -4.83
C PRO A 126 2.02 13.62 -4.52
N LEU A 127 2.40 12.80 -3.53
CA LEU A 127 3.80 12.56 -3.17
C LEU A 127 4.55 11.81 -4.26
N GLY A 128 3.99 10.67 -4.70
CA GLY A 128 4.57 9.96 -5.82
C GLY A 128 4.52 10.81 -7.09
N THR A 129 3.43 11.55 -7.35
CA THR A 129 3.34 12.33 -8.58
C THR A 129 4.42 13.42 -8.61
N ALA A 130 4.62 14.15 -7.51
CA ALA A 130 5.70 15.13 -7.40
C ALA A 130 7.09 14.49 -7.59
N ALA A 131 7.33 13.34 -6.97
CA ALA A 131 8.59 12.62 -7.11
C ALA A 131 8.81 12.08 -8.54
N GLY A 132 7.77 11.59 -9.20
CA GLY A 132 7.85 11.14 -10.59
C GLY A 132 8.18 12.27 -11.56
N ILE A 133 7.63 13.46 -11.34
CA ILE A 133 7.95 14.66 -12.13
C ILE A 133 9.43 15.02 -11.96
N ARG A 134 9.92 15.02 -10.72
CA ARG A 134 11.34 15.27 -10.41
C ARG A 134 12.25 14.25 -11.09
N ASP A 135 11.87 12.99 -11.09
CA ASP A 135 12.63 11.90 -11.68
C ASP A 135 12.51 11.84 -13.23
N GLY A 136 11.78 12.79 -13.84
CA GLY A 136 11.63 12.88 -15.29
C GLY A 136 10.83 11.73 -15.89
N LEU A 137 9.93 11.12 -15.12
CA LEU A 137 9.07 10.06 -15.63
C LEU A 137 8.28 10.55 -16.84
N ASN A 138 8.13 9.68 -17.84
CA ASN A 138 7.28 9.98 -18.96
C ASN A 138 5.82 10.14 -18.50
N THR A 139 5.04 10.75 -19.37
CA THR A 139 3.62 11.06 -19.17
C THR A 139 2.79 9.85 -18.73
N ASN A 140 3.05 8.68 -19.33
CA ASN A 140 2.35 7.44 -19.01
C ASN A 140 2.71 6.90 -17.61
N GLY A 141 3.96 7.05 -17.18
CA GLY A 141 4.40 6.66 -15.85
C GLY A 141 3.71 7.48 -14.76
N LEU A 142 3.51 8.78 -14.97
CA LEU A 142 2.81 9.66 -14.02
C LEU A 142 1.31 9.37 -13.92
N LEU A 143 0.75 8.78 -14.96
CA LEU A 143 -0.68 8.58 -15.15
C LEU A 143 -1.24 7.36 -14.42
N MET A 144 -0.41 6.37 -14.16
CA MET A 144 -0.83 5.02 -13.81
C MET A 144 -0.39 4.66 -12.39
N ALA A 145 -1.18 3.82 -11.72
CA ALA A 145 -0.81 3.22 -10.44
C ALA A 145 -0.87 1.69 -10.54
N PRO A 146 0.21 0.96 -10.19
CA PRO A 146 1.56 1.43 -9.80
C PRO A 146 2.31 2.16 -10.92
N TYR A 147 3.45 2.80 -10.61
CA TYR A 147 4.35 3.44 -11.58
C TYR A 147 4.99 2.40 -12.51
N ALA A 148 4.24 1.86 -13.46
CA ALA A 148 4.77 0.93 -14.44
C ALA A 148 5.16 1.69 -15.72
N ALA A 149 6.41 1.51 -16.17
CA ALA A 149 7.00 2.27 -17.27
C ALA A 149 6.38 1.95 -18.65
N ASP A 150 5.69 0.81 -18.79
CA ASP A 150 5.36 0.25 -20.11
C ASP A 150 4.09 -0.62 -20.11
N VAL A 151 2.96 -0.07 -19.63
CA VAL A 151 1.64 -0.75 -19.65
C VAL A 151 0.79 -0.29 -20.83
N SER A 152 1.40 -0.08 -22.00
CA SER A 152 0.64 0.31 -23.20
C SER A 152 -0.15 -0.87 -23.83
N ASP A 153 0.00 -2.09 -23.32
CA ASP A 153 -0.77 -3.23 -23.83
C ASP A 153 -1.12 -4.23 -22.71
N PRO A 154 -2.21 -4.01 -21.96
CA PRO A 154 -2.71 -4.98 -20.99
C PRO A 154 -3.12 -6.32 -21.65
N VAL A 155 -3.34 -6.36 -22.96
CA VAL A 155 -3.81 -7.52 -23.74
C VAL A 155 -2.68 -8.45 -24.18
N SER A 156 -1.48 -7.93 -24.48
CA SER A 156 -0.32 -8.72 -24.95
C SER A 156 0.13 -9.80 -23.98
N ILE A 157 -0.25 -9.68 -22.71
CA ILE A 157 0.21 -10.52 -21.60
C ILE A 157 -0.87 -11.54 -21.18
N ALA A 158 -2.09 -11.43 -21.71
CA ALA A 158 -3.11 -12.43 -21.45
C ALA A 158 -2.81 -13.73 -22.25
N GLY A 159 -2.59 -14.83 -21.53
CA GLY A 159 -2.16 -16.13 -22.02
C GLY A 159 -3.28 -16.96 -22.66
N GLY A 160 -4.54 -16.56 -22.50
CA GLY A 160 -5.70 -17.19 -23.13
C GLY A 160 -6.49 -16.25 -24.04
N ALA A 161 -6.97 -16.75 -25.18
CA ALA A 161 -7.79 -15.98 -26.12
C ALA A 161 -9.07 -15.41 -25.47
N GLY A 162 -9.65 -16.11 -24.49
CA GLY A 162 -10.88 -15.65 -23.80
C GLY A 162 -10.67 -14.51 -22.80
N ASP A 163 -9.54 -14.48 -22.07
CA ASP A 163 -9.26 -13.39 -21.13
C ASP A 163 -8.84 -12.11 -21.87
N ARG A 164 -8.20 -12.23 -23.04
CA ARG A 164 -7.89 -11.09 -23.91
C ARG A 164 -9.13 -10.25 -24.22
N ASP A 165 -10.25 -10.88 -24.54
CA ASP A 165 -11.48 -10.16 -24.90
C ASP A 165 -12.07 -9.36 -23.73
N ARG A 166 -11.88 -9.81 -22.48
CA ARG A 166 -12.29 -9.07 -21.29
C ARG A 166 -11.42 -7.84 -21.05
N TRP A 167 -10.11 -7.97 -21.29
CA TRP A 167 -9.18 -6.86 -21.14
C TRP A 167 -9.31 -5.81 -22.24
N LYS A 168 -9.75 -6.19 -23.45
CA LYS A 168 -10.00 -5.24 -24.55
C LYS A 168 -10.99 -4.12 -24.21
N VAL A 169 -11.88 -4.33 -23.24
CA VAL A 169 -12.84 -3.29 -22.80
C VAL A 169 -12.13 -2.06 -22.23
N PHE A 170 -10.91 -2.22 -21.70
CA PHE A 170 -10.10 -1.15 -21.12
C PHE A 170 -9.10 -0.54 -22.11
N GLU A 171 -9.13 -0.98 -23.37
CA GLU A 171 -8.25 -0.50 -24.45
C GLU A 171 -6.75 -0.57 -24.10
N ASP A 172 -5.93 0.24 -24.77
CA ASP A 172 -4.46 0.27 -24.68
C ASP A 172 -3.95 0.92 -23.37
N LEU A 173 -4.82 1.25 -22.41
CA LEU A 173 -4.44 1.98 -21.20
C LEU A 173 -4.86 1.25 -19.92
N TRP A 174 -3.95 1.25 -18.95
CA TRP A 174 -4.21 0.73 -17.62
C TRP A 174 -5.34 1.52 -16.91
N PRO A 175 -6.40 0.85 -16.40
CA PRO A 175 -7.59 1.52 -15.87
C PRO A 175 -7.43 2.09 -14.45
N VAL A 176 -6.31 1.85 -13.76
CA VAL A 176 -6.04 2.49 -12.46
C VAL A 176 -5.23 3.76 -12.69
N ARG A 177 -5.89 4.90 -12.56
CA ARG A 177 -5.33 6.24 -12.74
C ARG A 177 -4.76 6.78 -11.44
N ARG A 178 -3.68 7.54 -11.56
CA ARG A 178 -3.17 8.34 -10.45
C ARG A 178 -3.65 9.78 -10.60
N CYS A 179 -4.03 10.38 -9.49
CA CYS A 179 -4.40 11.79 -9.43
C CYS A 179 -3.75 12.46 -8.22
N SER A 180 -3.71 13.78 -8.28
CA SER A 180 -3.26 14.67 -7.22
C SER A 180 -4.40 15.60 -6.81
N SER A 181 -4.42 16.04 -5.56
CA SER A 181 -5.39 17.06 -5.11
C SER A 181 -4.96 18.46 -5.57
N LEU A 182 -5.92 19.27 -6.03
CA LEU A 182 -5.69 20.68 -6.37
C LEU A 182 -5.04 21.48 -5.23
N SER A 183 -5.35 21.13 -3.98
CA SER A 183 -4.76 21.76 -2.79
C SER A 183 -3.24 21.61 -2.69
N THR A 184 -2.68 20.62 -3.38
CA THR A 184 -1.23 20.35 -3.42
C THR A 184 -0.57 20.85 -4.70
N ALA A 185 -1.34 21.42 -5.64
CA ALA A 185 -0.87 21.71 -6.98
C ALA A 185 -0.71 23.22 -7.24
N ILE A 186 0.44 23.63 -7.77
CA ILE A 186 0.67 24.98 -8.32
C ILE A 186 0.52 24.84 -9.84
N ASN A 187 -0.47 25.51 -10.43
CA ASN A 187 -0.82 25.35 -11.85
C ASN A 187 -1.11 23.89 -12.27
N GLY A 188 -1.69 23.09 -11.37
CA GLY A 188 -1.96 21.66 -11.61
C GLY A 188 -0.76 20.74 -11.41
N VAL A 189 0.44 21.28 -11.14
CA VAL A 189 1.64 20.51 -10.84
C VAL A 189 1.78 20.31 -9.32
N PRO A 190 1.81 19.06 -8.81
CA PRO A 190 1.98 18.80 -7.39
C PRO A 190 3.33 19.33 -6.88
N ASN A 191 3.31 20.17 -5.84
CA ASN A 191 4.52 20.63 -5.17
C ASN A 191 4.95 19.59 -4.13
N GLU A 192 6.19 19.08 -4.20
CA GLU A 192 6.71 18.05 -3.28
C GLU A 192 6.61 18.48 -1.80
N ALA A 193 6.87 19.74 -1.48
CA ALA A 193 6.76 20.25 -0.11
C ALA A 193 5.29 20.25 0.37
N ALA A 194 4.36 20.70 -0.48
CA ALA A 194 2.93 20.69 -0.16
C ALA A 194 2.38 19.26 -0.04
N ALA A 195 2.75 18.38 -0.97
CA ALA A 195 2.41 16.97 -0.96
C ALA A 195 2.97 16.27 0.30
N SER A 196 4.21 16.57 0.68
CA SER A 196 4.83 16.03 1.89
C SER A 196 4.15 16.49 3.16
N ARG A 197 3.62 17.71 3.22
CA ARG A 197 2.86 18.18 4.38
C ARG A 197 1.49 17.51 4.51
N MET A 198 0.88 17.12 3.40
CA MET A 198 -0.46 16.52 3.40
C MET A 198 -0.46 14.99 3.46
N PHE A 199 0.51 14.32 2.83
CA PHE A 199 0.50 12.86 2.66
C PHE A 199 1.63 12.15 3.41
N LYS A 200 2.44 12.87 4.21
CA LYS A 200 3.25 12.26 5.27
C LYS A 200 2.56 12.43 6.61
N SER A 201 2.63 11.40 7.44
CA SER A 201 2.06 11.48 8.78
C SER A 201 2.88 12.44 9.66
N GLY A 202 2.17 13.35 10.34
CA GLY A 202 2.72 14.17 11.42
C GLY A 202 2.81 13.43 12.76
N ASP A 203 2.22 12.24 12.87
CA ASP A 203 2.06 11.51 14.14
C ASP A 203 3.29 10.64 14.49
N ASP A 204 4.21 10.42 13.54
CA ASP A 204 5.50 9.77 13.83
C ASP A 204 6.45 10.78 14.49
N MET A 205 6.21 11.03 15.77
CA MET A 205 6.94 12.02 16.56
C MET A 205 8.44 11.71 16.57
N ASN A 206 9.24 12.71 16.20
CA ASN A 206 10.68 12.63 16.36
C ASN A 206 11.06 12.98 17.80
N PHE A 207 11.36 11.96 18.60
CA PHE A 207 11.97 12.16 19.91
C PHE A 207 13.49 12.11 19.73
N VAL A 208 14.13 13.26 19.88
CA VAL A 208 15.59 13.32 20.06
C VAL A 208 15.84 13.07 21.54
N PRO A 209 16.50 11.95 21.91
CA PRO A 209 16.96 11.79 23.29
C PRO A 209 17.90 12.97 23.59
N SER A 210 17.68 13.70 24.67
CA SER A 210 18.71 14.59 25.17
C SER A 210 19.84 13.74 25.72
N ASP A 211 21.09 14.09 25.39
CA ASP A 211 22.29 13.43 25.95
C ASP A 211 22.41 13.65 27.47
N GLU A 212 21.66 14.63 27.99
CA GLU A 212 21.46 14.87 29.42
C GLU A 212 20.14 14.20 29.84
N ASP A 213 20.02 13.73 31.09
CA ASP A 213 18.82 13.10 31.71
C ASP A 213 17.54 14.00 31.73
N GLY A 214 17.47 15.00 30.85
CA GLY A 214 16.33 15.88 30.62
C GLY A 214 15.13 15.19 29.96
N ALA A 215 13.98 15.85 30.10
CA ALA A 215 12.77 15.45 29.42
C ALA A 215 12.95 15.56 27.89
N THR A 216 12.39 14.62 27.15
CA THR A 216 12.36 14.67 25.68
C THR A 216 11.60 15.93 25.23
N VAL A 217 12.27 16.78 24.45
CA VAL A 217 11.67 18.02 23.93
C VAL A 217 11.13 17.77 22.53
N GLN A 218 9.85 18.03 22.32
CA GLN A 218 9.25 18.01 20.99
C GLN A 218 9.72 19.25 20.20
N ARG A 219 10.34 19.02 19.05
CA ARG A 219 10.72 20.09 18.13
C ARG A 219 9.54 20.48 17.24
N MET A 220 9.39 21.79 17.03
CA MET A 220 8.51 22.35 16.01
C MET A 220 9.38 22.77 14.83
N LEU A 221 8.99 22.36 13.63
CA LEU A 221 9.64 22.79 12.41
C LEU A 221 9.06 24.15 12.01
N GLY A 222 9.85 25.20 12.19
CA GLY A 222 9.66 26.45 11.45
C GLY A 222 10.13 26.24 10.01
N ASP A 223 9.44 26.83 9.04
CA ASP A 223 9.93 26.89 7.67
C ASP A 223 11.12 27.87 7.64
N PHE A 224 12.29 27.36 8.01
CA PHE A 224 13.52 28.12 7.93
C PHE A 224 14.00 28.00 6.48
N ASN A 225 14.18 29.13 5.81
CA ASN A 225 15.00 29.14 4.59
C ASN A 225 16.37 28.53 4.93
N GLY A 226 17.07 27.96 3.95
CA GLY A 226 18.36 27.25 4.15
C GLY A 226 19.43 28.01 4.96
N ASP A 227 19.23 29.31 5.18
CA ASP A 227 20.05 30.19 6.01
C ASP A 227 19.65 30.23 7.51
N GLY A 228 18.68 29.42 7.95
CA GLY A 228 18.22 29.38 9.35
C GLY A 228 17.41 30.62 9.78
N ILE A 229 17.07 31.51 8.84
CA ILE A 229 16.26 32.70 9.08
C ILE A 229 14.82 32.39 8.72
N ILE A 230 13.89 32.67 9.63
CA ILE A 230 12.45 32.69 9.36
C ILE A 230 12.22 33.87 8.41
N ASP A 231 11.92 33.58 7.15
CA ASP A 231 11.62 34.62 6.18
C ASP A 231 10.18 35.12 6.36
N THR A 232 10.03 36.00 7.34
CA THR A 232 8.78 36.71 7.63
C THR A 232 8.36 37.63 6.48
N ASN A 233 9.23 37.88 5.49
CA ASN A 233 8.92 38.75 4.35
C ASN A 233 8.31 38.01 3.16
N SER A 234 8.35 36.67 3.15
CA SER A 234 7.77 35.86 2.07
C SER A 234 6.23 35.86 2.06
N GLY A 235 5.57 36.43 3.08
CA GLY A 235 4.12 36.38 3.23
C GLY A 235 3.57 34.96 3.39
N SER A 236 4.44 33.95 3.46
CA SER A 236 4.09 32.57 3.68
C SER A 236 3.94 32.36 5.19
N GLU A 237 2.74 32.56 5.71
CA GLU A 237 2.35 32.07 7.03
C GLU A 237 2.24 30.55 6.99
N ALA A 238 3.36 29.85 6.75
CA ALA A 238 3.41 28.42 6.93
C ALA A 238 3.17 28.15 8.43
N PRO A 239 2.07 27.49 8.81
CA PRO A 239 1.80 27.21 10.21
C PRO A 239 2.93 26.36 10.79
N LEU A 240 3.36 26.66 12.02
CA LEU A 240 4.32 25.84 12.75
C LEU A 240 3.81 24.40 12.79
N ALA A 241 4.56 23.49 12.16
CA ALA A 241 4.23 22.09 12.13
C ALA A 241 5.10 21.33 13.15
N ARG A 242 4.54 20.27 13.75
CA ARG A 242 5.31 19.35 14.58
C ARG A 242 6.36 18.67 13.71
N GLU A 243 7.59 18.54 14.21
CA GLU A 243 8.60 17.76 13.52
C GLU A 243 8.23 16.28 13.60
N SER A 244 7.99 15.66 12.45
CA SER A 244 7.83 14.21 12.35
C SER A 244 9.07 13.59 11.71
N LYS A 245 9.35 12.33 12.02
CA LYS A 245 10.44 11.58 11.37
C LYS A 245 10.17 11.38 9.88
N GLY A 246 8.92 11.54 9.44
CA GLY A 246 8.51 11.38 8.06
C GLY A 246 8.64 9.95 7.53
N ASN A 247 8.72 8.92 8.41
CA ASN A 247 8.81 7.54 7.95
C ASN A 247 7.51 7.05 7.34
N TYR A 248 6.37 7.61 7.74
CA TYR A 248 5.08 7.19 7.24
C TYR A 248 4.55 8.15 6.20
N SER A 249 4.11 7.60 5.08
CA SER A 249 3.34 8.29 4.05
C SER A 249 2.13 7.47 3.68
N TRP A 250 1.13 8.06 3.06
CA TRP A 250 -0.06 7.31 2.66
C TRP A 250 -0.53 7.72 1.27
N ILE A 251 -1.37 6.88 0.67
CA ILE A 251 -2.14 7.18 -0.55
C ILE A 251 -3.60 6.80 -0.29
N ALA A 252 -4.51 7.35 -1.08
CA ALA A 252 -5.90 6.92 -1.10
C ALA A 252 -6.25 6.29 -2.44
N MET A 253 -7.15 5.33 -2.44
CA MET A 253 -7.70 4.70 -3.64
C MET A 253 -9.22 4.78 -3.57
N VAL A 254 -9.85 5.20 -4.66
CA VAL A 254 -11.30 5.22 -4.84
C VAL A 254 -11.64 4.23 -5.93
N ALA A 255 -12.37 3.17 -5.56
CA ALA A 255 -12.83 2.13 -6.47
C ALA A 255 -14.37 2.10 -6.53
N PRO A 256 -14.98 2.19 -7.72
CA PRO A 256 -16.42 2.03 -7.88
C PRO A 256 -16.81 0.58 -7.62
N THR A 257 -17.93 0.39 -6.91
CA THR A 257 -18.45 -0.94 -6.59
C THR A 257 -19.33 -1.52 -7.71
N GLN A 258 -19.81 -0.67 -8.62
CA GLN A 258 -20.74 -0.99 -9.71
C GLN A 258 -20.43 -0.13 -10.95
N SER A 259 -20.94 -0.54 -12.12
CA SER A 259 -20.77 0.17 -13.40
C SER A 259 -21.37 1.57 -13.36
N ASP A 260 -22.55 1.70 -12.75
CA ASP A 260 -23.24 2.98 -12.61
C ASP A 260 -22.47 3.93 -11.69
N ALA A 261 -21.87 3.40 -10.62
CA ALA A 261 -21.04 4.19 -9.72
C ALA A 261 -19.82 4.77 -10.44
N ARG A 262 -19.21 3.98 -11.33
CA ARG A 262 -18.09 4.45 -12.17
C ARG A 262 -18.50 5.61 -13.07
N GLU A 263 -19.65 5.52 -13.75
CA GLU A 263 -20.13 6.61 -14.61
C GLU A 263 -20.52 7.85 -13.81
N ALA A 264 -21.14 7.61 -12.66
CA ALA A 264 -21.54 8.66 -11.74
C ALA A 264 -20.36 9.36 -11.09
N LEU A 265 -19.19 8.73 -10.95
CA LEU A 265 -18.01 9.33 -10.32
C LEU A 265 -17.65 10.69 -10.94
N ALA A 266 -17.93 10.86 -12.23
CA ALA A 266 -17.63 12.08 -12.95
C ALA A 266 -18.80 13.06 -13.08
N LEU A 267 -20.04 12.56 -13.08
CA LEU A 267 -21.25 13.37 -13.25
C LEU A 267 -21.87 13.76 -11.90
N ASN A 268 -22.06 12.77 -11.04
CA ASN A 268 -22.76 12.86 -9.77
C ASN A 268 -22.18 11.84 -8.76
N PRO A 269 -20.97 12.09 -8.22
CA PRO A 269 -20.31 11.13 -7.34
C PRO A 269 -21.09 10.84 -6.07
N SER A 270 -21.95 11.74 -5.57
CA SER A 270 -22.71 11.51 -4.34
C SER A 270 -23.88 10.53 -4.48
N ALA A 271 -24.25 10.15 -5.71
CA ALA A 271 -25.36 9.22 -5.95
C ALA A 271 -25.06 7.76 -5.58
N TYR A 272 -23.78 7.37 -5.51
CA TYR A 272 -23.37 5.96 -5.35
C TYR A 272 -22.34 5.77 -4.22
N TYR A 273 -22.14 4.51 -3.85
CA TYR A 273 -21.12 4.10 -2.88
C TYR A 273 -19.85 3.62 -3.59
N TYR A 274 -18.71 4.00 -3.02
CA TYR A 274 -17.39 3.64 -3.48
C TYR A 274 -16.63 2.99 -2.35
N ASP A 275 -15.76 2.05 -2.70
CA ASP A 275 -14.76 1.54 -1.78
C ASP A 275 -13.59 2.51 -1.79
N VAL A 276 -13.37 3.15 -0.63
CA VAL A 276 -12.26 4.06 -0.40
C VAL A 276 -11.25 3.36 0.49
N SER A 277 -10.06 3.11 -0.04
CA SER A 277 -8.94 2.51 0.68
C SER A 277 -7.86 3.53 0.97
N VAL A 278 -7.39 3.61 2.21
CA VAL A 278 -6.17 4.35 2.59
C VAL A 278 -5.06 3.34 2.82
N VAL A 279 -3.95 3.50 2.10
CA VAL A 279 -2.78 2.64 2.20
C VAL A 279 -1.64 3.41 2.83
N VAL A 280 -1.15 2.91 3.95
CA VAL A 280 -0.05 3.51 4.70
C VAL A 280 1.23 2.75 4.38
N PHE A 281 2.26 3.52 4.08
CA PHE A 281 3.59 3.05 3.77
C PHE A 281 4.55 3.41 4.91
N TYR A 282 5.45 2.50 5.24
CA TYR A 282 6.60 2.74 6.08
C TYR A 282 7.86 2.79 5.22
N LYS A 283 8.57 3.93 5.29
CA LYS A 283 9.76 4.25 4.50
C LYS A 283 9.55 4.04 3.00
N ARG A 284 8.43 4.59 2.48
CA ARG A 284 8.11 4.53 1.05
C ARG A 284 9.28 5.07 0.23
N ALA A 285 9.78 4.28 -0.70
CA ALA A 285 10.80 4.71 -1.64
C ALA A 285 10.15 5.65 -2.66
N LEU A 286 10.43 6.95 -2.53
CA LEU A 286 9.99 7.97 -3.48
C LEU A 286 11.03 8.27 -4.57
N GLY A 287 12.21 7.65 -4.50
CA GLY A 287 13.25 7.79 -5.53
C GLY A 287 13.17 6.65 -6.53
N SER A 288 13.19 6.96 -7.83
CA SER A 288 13.08 5.99 -8.92
C SER A 288 11.83 5.11 -8.80
N LEU A 289 10.67 5.76 -8.69
CA LEU A 289 9.37 5.13 -8.44
C LEU A 289 9.05 3.94 -9.37
N GLN A 290 9.53 3.96 -10.61
CA GLN A 290 9.38 2.85 -11.58
C GLN A 290 10.05 1.55 -11.13
N LEU A 291 11.08 1.63 -10.28
CA LEU A 291 11.76 0.47 -9.71
C LEU A 291 11.09 -0.01 -8.42
N SER A 292 10.47 0.92 -7.69
CA SER A 292 9.82 0.62 -6.41
C SER A 292 8.42 0.05 -6.63
N GLU A 293 7.52 0.78 -7.29
CA GLU A 293 6.16 0.33 -7.54
C GLU A 293 6.07 -0.41 -8.87
N ARG A 294 5.61 -1.66 -8.85
CA ARG A 294 5.69 -2.56 -10.01
C ARG A 294 4.34 -3.18 -10.33
N LEU A 295 4.02 -3.32 -11.61
CA LEU A 295 2.87 -4.09 -12.07
C LEU A 295 3.34 -5.46 -12.53
N VAL A 296 2.73 -6.52 -12.01
CA VAL A 296 3.00 -7.90 -12.42
C VAL A 296 1.72 -8.58 -12.89
N ALA A 297 1.85 -9.65 -13.68
CA ALA A 297 0.71 -10.50 -14.02
C ALA A 297 0.43 -11.41 -12.82
N GLY A 298 -0.85 -11.64 -12.52
CA GLY A 298 -1.30 -12.63 -11.55
C GLY A 298 -2.16 -13.66 -12.24
N ARG A 299 -2.04 -14.93 -11.85
CA ARG A 299 -2.97 -15.99 -12.23
C ARG A 299 -3.56 -16.61 -10.98
N VAL A 300 -4.89 -16.67 -10.91
CA VAL A 300 -5.60 -17.31 -9.79
C VAL A 300 -5.27 -18.80 -9.78
N VAL A 301 -4.65 -19.29 -8.71
CA VAL A 301 -4.34 -20.72 -8.54
C VAL A 301 -5.47 -21.40 -7.77
N SER A 302 -5.87 -20.80 -6.64
CA SER A 302 -6.96 -21.29 -5.81
C SER A 302 -7.81 -20.14 -5.29
N THR A 303 -9.13 -20.35 -5.25
CA THR A 303 -10.11 -19.43 -4.68
C THR A 303 -10.42 -19.91 -3.26
N GLY A 304 -9.56 -19.57 -2.30
CA GLY A 304 -9.75 -19.89 -0.89
C GLY A 304 -10.65 -18.86 -0.20
N THR A 305 -11.32 -19.27 0.88
CA THR A 305 -12.04 -18.33 1.75
C THR A 305 -11.07 -17.31 2.31
N GLY A 306 -11.32 -16.03 2.02
CA GLY A 306 -10.51 -14.93 2.52
C GLY A 306 -9.19 -14.70 1.80
N GLY A 307 -9.03 -15.09 0.52
CA GLY A 307 -7.95 -14.56 -0.31
C GLY A 307 -7.19 -15.54 -1.21
N GLY A 308 -7.28 -16.86 -1.04
CA GLY A 308 -6.71 -17.82 -2.00
C GLY A 308 -5.20 -17.68 -2.32
N GLU A 309 -4.80 -18.16 -3.50
CA GLU A 309 -3.40 -18.16 -3.96
C GLU A 309 -3.27 -17.57 -5.38
N LEU A 310 -2.21 -16.78 -5.59
CA LEU A 310 -1.80 -16.27 -6.91
C LEU A 310 -0.44 -16.80 -7.33
N LEU A 311 -0.34 -17.17 -8.60
CA LEU A 311 0.94 -17.23 -9.29
C LEU A 311 1.23 -15.86 -9.90
N LEU A 312 2.17 -15.13 -9.33
CA LEU A 312 2.68 -13.88 -9.88
C LEU A 312 3.70 -14.16 -10.97
N THR A 313 3.68 -13.40 -12.05
CA THR A 313 4.60 -13.51 -13.19
C THR A 313 5.06 -12.12 -13.63
N GLN A 314 6.37 -11.94 -13.81
CA GLN A 314 6.94 -10.70 -14.33
C GLN A 314 6.40 -10.41 -15.75
N LEU A 315 6.06 -9.15 -16.02
CA LEU A 315 5.64 -8.72 -17.35
C LEU A 315 6.84 -8.73 -18.32
N ARG A 316 6.62 -9.20 -19.56
CA ARG A 316 7.67 -9.58 -20.52
C ARG A 316 8.54 -8.41 -21.04
N SER A 317 8.12 -7.16 -20.87
CA SER A 317 8.80 -5.97 -21.41
C SER A 317 9.97 -5.47 -20.56
N ASP A 318 10.13 -5.92 -19.32
CA ASP A 318 11.19 -5.44 -18.41
C ASP A 318 12.58 -6.07 -18.63
N ALA A 319 12.87 -6.59 -19.82
CA ALA A 319 14.17 -7.25 -20.11
C ALA A 319 15.39 -6.32 -19.92
N ALA A 320 15.19 -5.00 -19.87
CA ALA A 320 16.23 -4.02 -19.55
C ALA A 320 16.34 -3.69 -18.04
N GLN A 321 15.35 -4.05 -17.21
CA GLN A 321 15.46 -3.89 -15.77
C GLN A 321 16.12 -5.13 -15.18
N THR A 322 17.36 -4.98 -14.71
CA THR A 322 18.13 -6.02 -14.01
C THR A 322 17.59 -6.33 -12.61
N THR A 323 16.51 -5.69 -12.19
CA THR A 323 16.01 -5.76 -10.82
C THR A 323 15.05 -6.92 -10.69
N GLU A 324 15.31 -7.81 -9.72
CA GLU A 324 14.39 -8.91 -9.40
C GLU A 324 13.02 -8.34 -9.00
N PRO A 325 11.95 -8.60 -9.78
CA PRO A 325 10.62 -7.98 -9.60
C PRO A 325 9.99 -8.32 -8.25
N PHE A 326 10.43 -9.41 -7.63
CA PHE A 326 9.90 -9.92 -6.37
C PHE A 326 10.87 -9.82 -5.19
N ALA A 327 12.06 -9.22 -5.34
CA ALA A 327 13.07 -9.17 -4.27
C ALA A 327 12.57 -8.50 -2.98
N GLU A 328 11.62 -7.57 -3.10
CA GLU A 328 11.06 -6.85 -1.96
C GLU A 328 9.75 -7.46 -1.43
N LEU A 329 9.18 -8.44 -2.14
CA LEU A 329 7.90 -9.05 -1.79
C LEU A 329 8.07 -9.96 -0.59
N LYS A 330 7.38 -9.65 0.51
CA LYS A 330 7.50 -10.38 1.78
C LYS A 330 6.13 -10.69 2.39
N ALA A 331 6.07 -11.77 3.17
CA ALA A 331 4.94 -12.03 4.04
C ALA A 331 4.65 -10.83 4.97
N GLY A 332 3.38 -10.48 5.08
CA GLY A 332 2.88 -9.32 5.82
C GLY A 332 2.71 -8.04 4.99
N GLN A 333 3.26 -7.97 3.78
CA GLN A 333 3.13 -6.82 2.89
C GLN A 333 1.73 -6.77 2.25
N TRP A 334 1.28 -5.57 1.86
CA TRP A 334 0.06 -5.40 1.08
C TRP A 334 0.34 -5.29 -0.42
N ILE A 335 -0.51 -5.91 -1.21
CA ILE A 335 -0.52 -5.83 -2.68
C ILE A 335 -1.91 -5.41 -3.16
N MET A 336 -1.97 -4.76 -4.31
CA MET A 336 -3.22 -4.40 -4.98
C MET A 336 -3.53 -5.45 -6.03
N VAL A 337 -4.70 -6.05 -5.99
CA VAL A 337 -5.15 -7.02 -6.98
C VAL A 337 -6.26 -6.40 -7.82
N SER A 338 -6.08 -6.41 -9.14
CA SER A 338 -6.90 -5.67 -10.08
C SER A 338 -7.19 -6.46 -11.35
N GLY A 339 -8.43 -6.37 -11.87
CA GLY A 339 -8.78 -7.00 -13.13
C GLY A 339 -10.25 -6.81 -13.55
N PRO A 340 -10.61 -7.18 -14.79
CA PRO A 340 -12.00 -7.22 -15.23
C PRO A 340 -12.81 -8.09 -14.30
N HIS A 341 -13.92 -7.58 -13.77
CA HIS A 341 -14.86 -8.43 -13.05
C HIS A 341 -15.40 -9.53 -13.99
N PRO A 342 -15.66 -10.77 -13.54
CA PRO A 342 -16.18 -11.83 -14.40
C PRO A 342 -17.50 -11.51 -15.10
N SER A 343 -18.31 -10.63 -14.50
CA SER A 343 -19.56 -10.12 -15.09
C SER A 343 -19.37 -8.87 -15.96
N SER A 344 -18.13 -8.40 -16.15
CA SER A 344 -17.84 -7.26 -17.01
C SER A 344 -18.20 -7.59 -18.45
N THR A 345 -18.94 -6.70 -19.09
CA THR A 345 -19.24 -6.78 -20.52
C THR A 345 -18.74 -5.50 -21.23
N PRO A 346 -18.62 -5.48 -22.57
CA PRO A 346 -18.30 -4.24 -23.28
C PRO A 346 -19.32 -3.11 -23.08
N ALA A 347 -20.59 -3.46 -22.81
CA ALA A 347 -21.67 -2.51 -22.56
C ALA A 347 -21.71 -2.05 -21.10
N GLU A 348 -21.36 -2.92 -20.16
CA GLU A 348 -21.31 -2.67 -18.72
C GLU A 348 -19.93 -3.07 -18.19
N PRO A 349 -18.92 -2.20 -18.37
CA PRO A 349 -17.58 -2.50 -17.94
C PRO A 349 -17.51 -2.47 -16.41
N LEU A 350 -17.01 -3.56 -15.82
CA LEU A 350 -16.83 -3.69 -14.38
C LEU A 350 -15.38 -4.03 -14.09
N PHE A 351 -14.75 -3.25 -13.22
CA PHE A 351 -13.37 -3.44 -12.84
C PHE A 351 -13.31 -3.73 -11.34
N PHE A 352 -12.72 -4.86 -10.98
CA PHE A 352 -12.48 -5.20 -9.59
C PHE A 352 -11.10 -4.70 -9.20
N THR A 353 -10.99 -4.04 -8.06
CA THR A 353 -9.70 -3.72 -7.43
C THR A 353 -9.85 -3.73 -5.92
N GLN A 354 -9.03 -4.55 -5.26
CA GLN A 354 -9.00 -4.68 -3.80
C GLN A 354 -7.57 -4.89 -3.30
N TRP A 355 -7.35 -4.60 -2.02
CA TRP A 355 -6.06 -4.78 -1.36
C TRP A 355 -6.01 -6.10 -0.60
N TYR A 356 -4.90 -6.81 -0.74
CA TYR A 356 -4.67 -8.11 -0.13
C TYR A 356 -3.37 -8.11 0.67
N LYS A 357 -3.40 -8.75 1.84
CA LYS A 357 -2.20 -8.96 2.65
C LYS A 357 -1.56 -10.29 2.26
N VAL A 358 -0.27 -10.25 1.94
CA VAL A 358 0.51 -11.44 1.63
C VAL A 358 0.71 -12.25 2.92
N LEU A 359 0.29 -13.50 2.94
CA LEU A 359 0.47 -14.42 4.06
C LEU A 359 1.77 -15.21 3.93
N ALA A 360 2.03 -15.70 2.72
CA ALA A 360 3.18 -16.52 2.41
C ALA A 360 3.65 -16.20 0.99
N VAL A 361 4.96 -16.31 0.79
CA VAL A 361 5.62 -16.26 -0.52
C VAL A 361 6.37 -17.58 -0.64
N ASP A 362 6.06 -18.34 -1.69
CA ASP A 362 6.76 -19.57 -1.99
C ASP A 362 7.93 -19.27 -2.93
N ASP A 363 9.13 -19.65 -2.49
CA ASP A 363 10.36 -19.51 -3.26
C ASP A 363 10.60 -20.70 -4.20
N THR A 364 9.85 -21.80 -3.99
CA THR A 364 10.00 -23.03 -4.77
C THR A 364 9.25 -22.91 -6.10
N PRO A 365 9.91 -23.10 -7.25
CA PRO A 365 9.23 -23.10 -8.53
C PRO A 365 8.23 -24.28 -8.57
N THR A 366 6.94 -23.97 -8.70
CA THR A 366 5.88 -24.99 -8.83
C THR A 366 6.11 -25.83 -10.09
N GLY A 367 6.26 -27.14 -9.91
CA GLY A 367 6.83 -28.11 -10.88
C GLY A 367 6.06 -28.42 -12.17
N ASN A 368 5.42 -27.45 -12.82
CA ASN A 368 4.70 -27.63 -14.09
C ASN A 368 5.34 -26.88 -15.27
N GLY A 369 6.67 -26.89 -15.39
CA GLY A 369 7.39 -26.38 -16.56
C GLY A 369 7.73 -24.88 -16.53
N PHE A 370 7.54 -24.21 -15.39
CA PHE A 370 8.02 -22.85 -15.17
C PHE A 370 9.38 -22.92 -14.47
N THR A 371 10.47 -22.68 -15.20
CA THR A 371 11.83 -22.94 -14.72
C THR A 371 12.51 -21.74 -14.04
N ASP A 372 11.92 -20.55 -14.09
CA ASP A 372 12.58 -19.34 -13.59
C ASP A 372 11.88 -18.80 -12.34
N SER A 373 12.40 -19.18 -11.18
CA SER A 373 11.97 -18.68 -9.87
C SER A 373 12.15 -17.17 -9.75
N ASN A 374 13.02 -16.53 -10.54
CA ASN A 374 13.18 -15.07 -10.51
C ASN A 374 12.03 -14.35 -11.24
N ARG A 375 11.30 -15.05 -12.11
CA ARG A 375 10.20 -14.49 -12.90
C ARG A 375 8.82 -14.84 -12.40
N GLN A 376 8.71 -15.81 -11.48
CA GLN A 376 7.43 -16.23 -10.95
C GLN A 376 7.50 -16.54 -9.45
N ARG A 377 6.44 -16.17 -8.73
CA ARG A 377 6.28 -16.47 -7.30
C ARG A 377 4.85 -16.90 -7.02
N LEU A 378 4.67 -17.99 -6.30
CA LEU A 378 3.37 -18.35 -5.74
C LEU A 378 3.20 -17.59 -4.42
N VAL A 379 2.06 -16.93 -4.24
CA VAL A 379 1.75 -16.18 -3.02
C VAL A 379 0.40 -16.58 -2.47
N GLY A 380 0.36 -16.82 -1.15
CA GLY A 380 -0.89 -16.99 -0.41
C GLY A 380 -1.37 -15.64 0.11
N LEU A 381 -2.65 -15.34 -0.09
CA LEU A 381 -3.21 -14.01 0.17
C LEU A 381 -4.33 -14.04 1.21
N ARG A 382 -4.47 -12.92 1.94
CA ARG A 382 -5.56 -12.65 2.87
C ARG A 382 -6.31 -11.37 2.48
N GLY A 383 -7.62 -11.44 2.34
CA GLY A 383 -8.48 -10.32 2.00
C GLY A 383 -9.91 -10.73 1.69
N PRO A 384 -10.69 -9.90 0.99
CA PRO A 384 -12.05 -10.23 0.53
C PRO A 384 -12.06 -11.43 -0.44
N ASP A 385 -13.18 -12.14 -0.54
CA ASP A 385 -13.33 -13.22 -1.51
C ASP A 385 -13.26 -12.69 -2.95
N TRP A 386 -12.70 -13.50 -3.85
CA TRP A 386 -12.43 -13.09 -5.22
C TRP A 386 -13.62 -13.46 -6.09
N PRO A 387 -14.02 -12.60 -7.04
CA PRO A 387 -15.09 -12.94 -7.95
C PRO A 387 -14.63 -13.97 -9.02
N TRP A 388 -13.32 -14.09 -9.26
CA TRP A 388 -12.77 -14.91 -10.33
C TRP A 388 -12.67 -16.40 -10.00
N ALA A 389 -12.81 -17.24 -11.02
CA ALA A 389 -12.49 -18.65 -10.95
C ALA A 389 -10.97 -18.91 -11.04
N ALA A 390 -10.54 -20.10 -10.61
CA ALA A 390 -9.17 -20.55 -10.81
C ALA A 390 -8.77 -20.51 -12.30
N GLY A 391 -7.55 -20.06 -12.56
CA GLY A 391 -6.99 -19.87 -13.88
C GLY A 391 -7.16 -18.46 -14.46
N ALA A 392 -8.01 -17.61 -13.89
CA ALA A 392 -8.22 -16.25 -14.37
C ALA A 392 -6.94 -15.41 -14.31
N GLU A 393 -6.75 -14.58 -15.33
CA GLU A 393 -5.60 -13.68 -15.42
C GLU A 393 -5.95 -12.27 -14.94
N ILE A 394 -5.20 -11.83 -13.93
CA ILE A 394 -5.37 -10.55 -13.27
C ILE A 394 -4.04 -9.77 -13.29
N ARG A 395 -4.05 -8.57 -12.73
CA ARG A 395 -2.85 -7.76 -12.55
C ARG A 395 -2.68 -7.45 -11.08
N VAL A 396 -1.43 -7.36 -10.67
CA VAL A 396 -1.07 -7.16 -9.28
C VAL A 396 -0.11 -5.99 -9.19
N GLY A 397 -0.50 -4.95 -8.46
CA GLY A 397 0.37 -3.85 -8.09
C GLY A 397 1.16 -4.20 -6.84
N LEU A 398 2.48 -4.18 -6.96
CA LEU A 398 3.42 -4.34 -5.85
C LEU A 398 3.80 -2.96 -5.33
N PHE A 399 3.54 -2.74 -4.04
CA PHE A 399 3.76 -1.47 -3.36
C PHE A 399 4.70 -1.69 -2.16
N PRO A 400 6.02 -1.60 -2.36
CA PRO A 400 6.99 -1.77 -1.28
C PRO A 400 6.76 -0.80 -0.15
N GLY A 401 6.87 -1.31 1.08
CA GLY A 401 6.64 -0.53 2.28
C GLY A 401 5.18 -0.36 2.67
N ALA A 402 4.19 -0.84 1.89
CA ALA A 402 2.79 -0.83 2.31
C ALA A 402 2.57 -1.75 3.53
N VAL A 403 2.26 -1.17 4.68
CA VAL A 403 2.18 -1.85 5.99
C VAL A 403 0.75 -1.99 6.52
N ALA A 404 -0.13 -1.05 6.18
CA ALA A 404 -1.52 -1.06 6.60
C ALA A 404 -2.44 -0.57 5.47
N VAL A 405 -3.62 -1.18 5.39
CA VAL A 405 -4.69 -0.74 4.50
C VAL A 405 -5.98 -0.67 5.30
N HIS A 406 -6.71 0.43 5.16
CA HIS A 406 -8.04 0.59 5.72
C HIS A 406 -9.03 0.92 4.61
N THR A 407 -10.04 0.09 4.42
CA THR A 407 -11.07 0.27 3.39
C THR A 407 -12.41 0.57 4.05
N LYS A 408 -13.13 1.57 3.53
CA LYS A 408 -14.53 1.84 3.88
C LYS A 408 -15.35 2.04 2.61
N THR A 409 -16.55 1.48 2.60
CA THR A 409 -17.55 1.77 1.58
C THR A 409 -18.32 3.03 2.00
N MET A 410 -18.24 4.10 1.20
CA MET A 410 -18.90 5.37 1.52
C MET A 410 -19.35 6.12 0.27
N ARG A 411 -20.25 7.09 0.45
CA ARG A 411 -20.58 8.06 -0.60
C ARG A 411 -19.52 9.15 -0.62
N ILE A 412 -19.22 9.65 -1.80
CA ILE A 412 -18.26 10.73 -1.99
C ILE A 412 -19.04 12.02 -2.18
N GLU A 413 -18.78 13.02 -1.36
CA GLU A 413 -19.47 14.30 -1.42
C GLU A 413 -19.01 15.12 -2.63
N SER A 414 -19.97 15.76 -3.29
CA SER A 414 -19.70 16.81 -4.27
C SER A 414 -19.75 18.18 -3.59
N LEU A 415 -18.83 19.09 -3.91
CA LEU A 415 -18.73 20.46 -3.41
C LEU A 415 -20.05 21.24 -3.55
N GLY A 416 -20.87 20.89 -4.54
CA GLY A 416 -22.16 21.54 -4.78
C GLY A 416 -23.19 21.32 -3.67
N GLU A 417 -23.02 20.30 -2.82
CA GLU A 417 -23.97 19.98 -1.75
C GLU A 417 -23.64 20.73 -0.44
N TYR A 418 -22.38 21.11 -0.21
CA TYR A 418 -21.95 21.83 1.01
C TYR A 418 -22.22 23.34 0.97
N GLN A 419 -22.47 23.89 -0.23
CA GLN A 419 -22.71 25.33 -0.43
C GLN A 419 -24.20 25.71 -0.47
N ARG A 420 -25.12 24.77 -0.22
CA ARG A 420 -26.56 25.03 -0.05
C ARG A 420 -26.96 24.76 1.39
#